data_AF-L9YF28-F1
#
_entry.id   AF-L9YF28-F1
#
_cell.length_a   1.000
_cell.length_b   1.000
_cell.length_c   1.000
_cell.angle_alpha   90.00
_cell.angle_beta   90.00
_cell.angle_gamma   90.00
#
_symmetry.space_group_name_H-M   'P 1'
#
loop_
_entity.id
_entity.type
_entity.pdbx_description
1 polymer ?
#
loop_
_entity_poly.entity_id
_entity_poly.type
_entity_poly.pdbx_seq_one_letter_code
_entity_poly.pdbx_strand_id
1 'polypeptide(L)' 'MIVSVVVLTGVTVVLGYGGWIVLTLTAKIGGYDPKTADGELLRERLLEWPDRNREVMRSDGRTSLPLRP' A
#
# COMPACT_ATOMS: atom_id res chain seq x y z
N MET A 1 17.28 20.76 -35.54
CA MET A 1 17.83 20.21 -34.28
C MET A 1 17.13 20.77 -33.05
N ILE A 2 17.12 22.09 -32.83
CA ILE A 2 16.55 22.72 -31.62
C ILE A 2 15.08 22.33 -31.39
N VAL A 3 14.26 22.38 -32.45
CA VAL A 3 12.83 22.02 -32.37
C VAL A 3 12.63 20.59 -31.86
N SER A 4 13.40 19.64 -32.39
CA SER A 4 13.31 18.23 -31.99
C SER A 4 13.71 18.02 -30.53
N VAL A 5 14.73 18.73 -30.05
CA VAL A 5 15.17 18.65 -28.64
C VAL A 5 14.09 19.20 -27.72
N VAL A 6 13.53 20.37 -28.03
CA VAL A 6 12.48 21.00 -27.21
C VAL A 6 11.23 20.12 -27.12
N VAL A 7 10.80 19.56 -28.26
CA VAL A 7 9.63 18.67 -28.30
C VAL A 7 9.88 17.41 -27.50
N LEU A 8 11.04 16.75 -27.68
CA LEU A 8 11.34 15.51 -26.99
C LEU A 8 11.46 15.73 -25.48
N THR A 9 12.16 16.80 -25.05
CA THR A 9 12.29 17.15 -23.64
C THR A 9 10.94 17.47 -23.01
N GLY A 10 10.08 18.24 -23.69
CA GLY A 10 8.73 18.55 -23.20
C GLY A 10 7.88 17.28 -23.01
N VAL A 11 7.89 16.38 -23.99
CA VAL A 11 7.18 15.10 -23.92
C VAL A 11 7.71 14.23 -22.78
N THR A 12 9.02 14.09 -22.64
CA THR A 12 9.64 13.29 -21.57
C THR A 12 9.36 13.88 -20.19
N VAL A 13 9.37 15.20 -20.04
CA VAL A 13 9.08 15.85 -18.77
C VAL A 13 7.59 15.71 -18.42
N VAL A 14 6.69 15.97 -19.36
CA VAL A 14 5.23 15.88 -19.11
C VAL A 14 4.79 14.44 -18.88
N LEU A 15 5.23 13.48 -19.69
CA LEU A 15 4.87 12.07 -19.48
C LEU A 15 5.63 11.45 -18.30
N GLY A 16 6.89 11.82 -18.09
CA GLY A 16 7.70 11.32 -16.97
C GLY A 16 7.21 11.87 -15.64
N TYR A 17 7.29 13.19 -15.45
CA TYR A 17 6.87 13.82 -14.19
C TYR A 17 5.35 13.86 -14.04
N GLY A 18 4.59 14.15 -15.11
CA GLY A 18 3.13 14.13 -15.05
C GLY A 18 2.60 12.71 -14.81
N GLY A 19 3.17 11.69 -15.45
CA GLY A 19 2.84 10.29 -15.19
C GLY A 19 3.16 9.88 -13.75
N TRP A 20 4.33 10.27 -13.23
CA TRP A 20 4.70 10.04 -11.83
C TRP A 20 3.72 10.71 -10.85
N ILE A 21 3.35 11.97 -11.10
CA ILE A 21 2.39 12.72 -10.27
C ILE A 21 1.03 12.03 -10.27
N VAL A 22 0.52 11.64 -11.45
CA VAL A 22 -0.77 10.95 -11.57
C VAL A 22 -0.75 9.59 -10.87
N LEU A 23 0.31 8.80 -11.05
CA LEU A 23 0.48 7.51 -10.37
C LEU A 23 0.55 7.68 -8.85
N THR A 24 1.30 8.67 -8.37
CA THR A 24 1.46 8.94 -6.94
C THR A 24 0.15 9.43 -6.31
N LEU A 25 -0.58 10.32 -6.98
CA LEU A 25 -1.89 10.80 -6.53
C LEU A 25 -2.91 9.66 -6.52
N THR A 26 -2.96 8.86 -7.59
CA THR A 26 -3.85 7.71 -7.68
C THR A 26 -3.52 6.66 -6.62
N ALA A 27 -2.25 6.41 -6.32
CA ALA A 27 -1.86 5.49 -5.26
C ALA A 27 -2.21 6.01 -3.85
N LYS A 28 -2.08 7.32 -3.61
CA LYS A 28 -2.47 7.94 -2.33
C LYS A 28 -3.99 7.97 -2.13
N ILE A 29 -4.76 8.27 -3.18
CA ILE A 29 -6.23 8.41 -3.11
C ILE A 29 -6.89 7.04 -3.25
N GLY A 30 -6.40 6.20 -4.16
CA GLY A 30 -6.84 4.84 -4.40
C GLY A 30 -6.25 3.82 -3.44
N GLY A 31 -5.63 4.27 -2.34
CA GLY A 31 -5.15 3.45 -1.23
C GLY A 31 -6.32 2.78 -0.51
N TYR A 32 -6.95 1.83 -1.19
CA TYR A 32 -7.89 0.89 -0.61
C TYR A 32 -7.14 0.13 0.48
N ASP A 33 -7.42 0.45 1.73
CA ASP A 33 -6.98 -0.36 2.86
C ASP A 33 -7.87 -1.62 2.86
N PRO A 34 -7.33 -2.78 2.45
CA PRO A 34 -8.16 -3.95 2.24
C PRO A 34 -8.76 -4.39 3.58
N LYS A 35 -10.09 -4.49 3.59
CA LYS A 35 -10.83 -4.96 4.75
C LYS A 35 -10.94 -6.48 4.71
N THR A 36 -10.81 -7.11 5.88
CA THR A 36 -11.17 -8.52 6.03
C THR A 36 -12.69 -8.71 5.86
N ALA A 37 -13.16 -9.94 5.73
CA ALA A 37 -14.60 -10.25 5.68
C ALA A 37 -15.36 -9.72 6.91
N ASP A 38 -14.65 -9.54 8.03
CA ASP A 38 -15.16 -9.01 9.30
C ASP A 38 -15.07 -7.47 9.40
N GLY A 39 -14.61 -6.80 8.33
CA GLY A 39 -14.56 -5.33 8.24
C GLY A 39 -13.33 -4.68 8.86
N GLU A 40 -12.38 -5.46 9.40
CA GLU A 40 -11.16 -4.97 10.02
C GLU A 40 -10.16 -4.50 8.95
N LEU A 41 -9.58 -3.32 9.14
CA LEU A 41 -8.56 -2.78 8.24
C LEU A 41 -7.27 -3.59 8.34
N LEU A 42 -6.64 -3.89 7.20
CA LEU A 42 -5.36 -4.60 7.17
C LEU A 42 -4.30 -3.87 8.01
N ARG A 43 -4.28 -2.53 8.00
CA ARG A 43 -3.34 -1.74 8.78
C ARG A 43 -3.47 -1.95 10.29
N GLU A 44 -4.69 -1.99 10.81
CA GLU A 44 -4.97 -2.19 12.23
C GLU A 44 -4.60 -3.62 12.65
N ARG A 45 -4.95 -4.60 11.82
CA ARG A 45 -4.56 -6.00 12.03
C ARG A 45 -3.04 -6.19 12.06
N LEU A 46 -2.31 -5.55 11.16
CA LEU A 46 -0.84 -5.61 11.12
C LEU A 46 -0.20 -5.03 12.38
N LEU A 47 -0.77 -3.94 12.90
CA LEU A 47 -0.30 -3.31 14.14
C LEU A 47 -0.51 -4.21 15.36
N GLU A 48 -1.65 -4.90 15.43
CA GLU A 48 -1.99 -5.78 16.56
C GLU A 48 -1.41 -7.19 16.44
N TRP A 49 -0.93 -7.58 15.26
CA TRP A 49 -0.40 -8.92 14.98
C TRP A 49 0.63 -9.43 16.00
N PRO A 50 1.64 -8.64 16.42
CA PRO A 50 2.64 -9.11 17.37
C PRO A 50 2.06 -9.50 18.72
N ASP A 51 1.09 -8.74 19.22
CA ASP A 51 0.48 -8.99 20.52
C ASP A 51 -0.49 -10.17 20.47
N ARG A 52 -1.33 -10.26 19.43
CA ARG A 52 -2.21 -11.42 19.18
C ARG A 52 -1.39 -12.71 19.04
N ASN A 53 -0.28 -12.68 18.30
CA ASN A 53 0.60 -13.84 18.14
C ASN A 53 1.30 -14.24 19.45
N ARG A 54 1.72 -13.25 20.25
CA ARG A 54 2.32 -13.49 21.58
C ARG A 54 1.33 -14.15 22.54
N GLU A 55 0.05 -13.77 22.49
CA GLU A 55 -0.99 -14.40 23.30
C GLU A 55 -1.20 -15.87 22.94
N VAL A 56 -1.22 -16.20 21.65
CA VAL A 56 -1.29 -17.60 21.19
C VAL A 56 -0.11 -18.41 21.71
N MET A 57 1.11 -17.89 21.58
CA MET A 57 2.30 -18.56 22.11
C MET A 57 2.24 -18.77 23.63
N ARG A 58 1.73 -17.80 24.40
CA ARG A 58 1.56 -17.91 25.86
C ARG A 58 0.52 -18.93 26.28
N SER A 59 -0.46 -19.20 25.42
CA SER A 59 -1.52 -20.18 25.67
C SER A 59 -1.13 -21.62 25.30
N ASP A 60 0.10 -21.85 24.82
CA ASP A 60 0.53 -23.08 24.15
C ASP A 60 -0.39 -23.44 22.95
N GLY A 61 -0.90 -22.45 22.22
CA GLY A 61 -1.80 -22.67 21.08
C GLY A 61 -3.23 -23.06 21.45
N ARG A 62 -3.66 -22.88 22.71
CA ARG A 62 -5.04 -23.16 23.13
C ARG A 62 -6.07 -22.09 22.71
N THR A 63 -5.61 -20.93 22.25
CA THR A 63 -6.47 -19.91 21.60
C THR A 63 -6.33 -19.99 20.08
N SER A 64 -7.37 -19.51 19.38
CA SER A 64 -7.40 -19.44 17.92
C SER A 64 -6.24 -18.62 17.38
N LEU A 65 -5.62 -19.11 16.30
CA LEU A 65 -4.60 -18.37 15.58
C LEU A 65 -5.19 -17.07 15.01
N PRO A 66 -4.51 -15.93 15.16
CA PRO A 66 -4.95 -14.70 14.51
C PRO A 66 -4.90 -14.88 12.99
N LEU A 67 -5.82 -14.20 12.28
CA LEU A 67 -5.90 -14.24 10.81
C LEU A 67 -4.64 -13.69 10.17
N ARG A 68 -3.96 -14.50 9.34
CA ARG A 68 -2.67 -14.17 8.71
C ARG A 68 -2.68 -12.73 8.13
N PRO A 69 -1.62 -11.94 8.39
CA PRO A 69 -1.46 -10.60 7.84
C PRO A 69 -1.47 -10.59 6.32
#